data_AF-A0A7U7CY63-F1
#
_entry.id   AF-A0A7U7CY63-F1
#
_cell.length_a   1.000
_cell.length_b   1.000
_cell.length_c   1.000
_cell.angle_alpha   90.00
_cell.angle_beta   90.00
_cell.angle_gamma   90.00
#
_symmetry.space_group_name_H-M   'P 1'
#
loop_
_entity.id
_entity.type
_entity.pdbx_description
1 polymer ?
#
loop_
_entity_poly.entity_id
_entity_poly.type
_entity_poly.pdbx_seq_one_letter_code
_entity_poly.pdbx_strand_id
1 'polypeptide(L)' 'MSPDLKDTVLDEELENKLLQFIKSLDGWMPKEIKGLKVDYYQYLTYKIENGKVSEVLP' A
#
# COMPACT_ATOMS: atom_id res chain seq x y z
N MET A 1 -2.10 4.37 28.74
CA MET A 1 -2.58 5.53 27.96
C MET A 1 -1.42 5.91 27.06
N SER A 2 -1.46 5.50 25.80
CA SER A 2 -0.39 5.79 24.84
C SER A 2 -0.40 7.29 24.52
N PRO A 3 0.76 7.94 24.36
CA PRO A 3 0.86 9.39 24.26
C PRO A 3 0.13 9.88 23.00
N ASP A 4 -0.46 11.06 23.11
CA ASP A 4 -1.26 11.75 22.12
C ASP A 4 -0.63 11.69 20.71
N LEU A 5 -1.05 10.70 19.92
CA LEU A 5 -0.79 10.65 18.49
C LEU A 5 -1.58 11.80 17.88
N LYS A 6 -0.92 12.94 17.69
CA LYS A 6 -1.47 14.06 16.92
C LYS A 6 -1.68 13.57 15.50
N ASP A 7 -2.92 13.66 15.02
CA ASP A 7 -3.25 13.47 13.61
C ASP A 7 -2.30 14.34 12.78
N THR A 8 -1.41 13.66 12.06
CA THR A 8 -0.43 14.28 11.18
C THR A 8 -0.88 14.00 9.77
N VAL A 9 -1.02 15.06 8.98
CA VAL A 9 -1.31 14.92 7.56
C VAL A 9 -0.14 14.19 6.92
N LEU A 10 -0.43 13.07 6.27
CA LEU A 10 0.57 12.31 5.53
C LEU A 10 1.07 13.18 4.36
N ASP A 11 2.37 13.16 4.10
CA ASP A 11 2.95 13.88 2.98
C ASP A 11 2.39 13.36 1.64
N GLU A 12 1.83 14.25 0.83
CA GLU A 12 1.14 13.90 -0.42
C GLU A 12 2.10 13.30 -1.47
N GLU A 13 3.35 13.76 -1.50
CA GLU A 13 4.37 13.21 -2.39
C GLU A 13 4.70 11.75 -2.00
N LEU A 14 4.87 11.50 -0.70
CA LEU A 14 5.07 10.16 -0.17
C LEU A 14 3.87 9.26 -0.45
N GLU A 15 2.64 9.74 -0.23
CA GLU A 15 1.41 9.00 -0.52
C GLU A 15 1.35 8.58 -2.00
N ASN A 16 1.57 9.53 -2.90
CA ASN A 16 1.56 9.27 -4.34
C ASN A 16 2.67 8.30 -4.75
N LYS A 17 3.90 8.45 -4.22
CA LYS A 17 5.00 7.52 -4.49
C LYS A 17 4.67 6.11 -4.04
N LEU A 18 4.13 5.94 -2.84
CA LEU A 18 3.72 4.64 -2.32
C LEU A 18 2.61 4.03 -3.19
N LEU A 19 1.60 4.81 -3.57
CA LEU A 19 0.50 4.33 -4.42
C LEU A 19 0.98 3.88 -5.80
N GLN A 20 1.84 4.67 -6.45
CA GLN A 20 2.40 4.31 -7.76
C GLN A 20 3.30 3.08 -7.68
N PHE A 21 4.12 3.01 -6.62
CA PHE A 21 4.94 1.83 -6.35
C PHE A 21 4.07 0.58 -6.22
N ILE A 22 3.04 0.60 -5.38
CA ILE A 22 2.14 -0.54 -5.16
C ILE A 22 1.45 -0.97 -6.46
N LYS A 23 0.95 -0.01 -7.25
CA LYS A 23 0.32 -0.29 -8.55
C LYS A 23 1.27 -0.89 -9.59
N SER A 24 2.57 -0.63 -9.46
CA SER A 24 3.59 -1.16 -10.37
C SER A 24 4.03 -2.59 -10.03
N LEU A 25 3.66 -3.12 -8.86
CA LEU A 25 4.06 -4.45 -8.44
C LEU A 25 3.31 -5.53 -9.21
N ASP A 26 4.06 -6.54 -9.65
CA ASP A 26 3.50 -7.74 -10.25
C ASP A 26 2.66 -8.49 -9.20
N GLY A 27 1.39 -8.76 -9.52
CA GLY A 27 0.43 -9.37 -8.60
C GLY A 27 -0.53 -8.41 -7.87
N TRP A 28 -0.41 -7.09 -8.04
CA TRP A 28 -1.48 -6.18 -7.60
C TRP A 28 -2.70 -6.32 -8.51
N MET A 29 -3.76 -6.95 -8.00
CA MET A 29 -5.02 -7.13 -8.72
C MET A 29 -6.15 -6.33 -8.05
N PRO A 30 -6.79 -5.38 -8.75
CA PRO A 30 -7.97 -4.71 -8.20
C PRO A 30 -9.09 -5.72 -7.94
N LYS A 31 -9.75 -5.60 -6.80
CA LYS A 31 -10.88 -6.46 -6.46
C LYS A 31 -12.04 -6.20 -7.41
N GLU A 32 -12.58 -7.29 -7.92
CA GLU A 32 -13.72 -7.29 -8.81
C GLU A 32 -14.82 -8.18 -8.24
N ILE A 33 -16.05 -7.68 -8.21
CA ILE A 33 -17.24 -8.42 -7.80
C ILE A 33 -18.23 -8.36 -8.96
N LYS A 34 -18.49 -9.52 -9.58
CA LYS A 34 -19.43 -9.66 -10.71
C LYS A 34 -19.12 -8.70 -11.89
N GLY A 35 -17.86 -8.52 -12.27
CA GLY A 35 -17.51 -7.61 -13.37
C GLY A 35 -17.27 -6.16 -12.93
N LEU A 36 -17.58 -5.81 -11.69
CA LEU A 36 -17.48 -4.44 -11.19
C LEU A 36 -16.26 -4.27 -10.27
N LYS A 37 -15.41 -3.29 -10.60
CA LYS A 37 -14.32 -2.85 -9.72
C LYS A 37 -14.92 -2.22 -8.48
N VAL A 38 -14.43 -2.62 -7.32
CA VAL A 38 -14.87 -2.08 -6.04
C VAL A 38 -13.70 -1.52 -5.26
N ASP A 39 -13.92 -0.44 -4.53
CA ASP A 39 -12.96 0.05 -3.56
C ASP A 39 -12.92 -0.92 -2.36
N TYR A 40 -11.70 -1.27 -1.93
CA TYR A 40 -11.49 -2.18 -0.81
C TYR A 40 -10.12 -1.92 -0.20
N TYR A 41 -9.96 -2.30 1.07
CA TYR A 41 -8.68 -2.29 1.75
C TYR A 41 -7.98 -3.64 1.54
N GLN A 42 -6.68 -3.58 1.22
CA GLN A 42 -5.80 -4.73 1.14
C GLN A 42 -4.55 -4.46 1.98
N TYR A 43 -4.21 -5.42 2.84
CA TYR A 43 -2.91 -5.43 3.48
C TYR A 43 -1.91 -6.07 2.53
N LEU A 44 -0.78 -5.41 2.31
CA LEU A 44 0.32 -5.92 1.54
C LEU A 44 1.54 -5.93 2.45
N THR A 45 2.21 -7.08 2.52
CA THR A 45 3.41 -7.22 3.32
C THR A 45 4.62 -7.22 2.38
N TYR A 46 5.58 -6.35 2.64
CA TYR A 46 6.80 -6.25 1.84
C TYR A 46 8.02 -6.59 2.66
N LYS A 47 8.93 -7.35 2.05
CA LYS A 47 10.28 -7.52 2.55
C LYS A 47 11.19 -6.51 1.86
N ILE A 48 11.87 -5.68 2.64
CA ILE A 48 12.82 -4.69 2.14
C ILE A 48 14.22 -5.13 2.52
N GLU A 49 15.09 -5.31 1.52
CA GLU A 49 16.50 -5.63 1.69
C GLU A 49 17.34 -4.58 0.96
N ASN A 50 18.28 -3.95 1.66
CA ASN A 50 19.17 -2.92 1.11
C ASN A 50 18.41 -1.78 0.38
N GLY A 51 17.26 -1.38 0.91
CA GLY A 51 16.43 -0.31 0.34
C GLY A 51 15.65 -0.70 -0.91
N LYS A 52 15.60 -1.98 -1.27
CA LYS A 52 14.81 -2.51 -2.38
C LYS A 52 13.76 -3.50 -1.87
N VAL A 53 12.59 -3.52 -2.48
CA VAL A 53 11.60 -4.57 -2.20
C VAL A 53 12.10 -5.86 -2.84
N SER A 54 12.38 -6.86 -2.00
CA SER A 54 12.86 -8.17 -2.43
C SER A 54 11.72 -9.17 -2.61
N GLU A 55 10.66 -9.07 -1.80
CA GLU A 55 9.52 -9.99 -1.82
C GLU A 55 8.20 -9.26 -1.48
N VAL A 56 7.11 -9.69 -2.11
CA VAL A 56 5.73 -9.32 -1.74
C VAL A 56 5.08 -10.58 -1.15
N LEU A 57 4.71 -10.51 0.13
CA LEU A 57 4.11 -11.62 0.86
C LEU A 57 2.58 -11.49 0.88
N PRO A 58 1.83 -12.60 0.78
CA PRO A 58 0.37 -12.63 0.87
C PRO A 58 -0.15 -12.26 2.27
#